data_AF-A0A1Y1KE50-F1
#
_entry.id   AF-A0A1Y1KE50-F1
#
_cell.length_a   1.000
_cell.length_b   1.000
_cell.length_c   1.000
_cell.angle_alpha   90.00
_cell.angle_beta   90.00
_cell.angle_gamma   90.00
#
_symmetry.space_group_name_H-M   'P 1'
#
loop_
_entity.id
_entity.type
_entity.pdbx_description
1 polymer ?
#
loop_
_entity_poly.entity_id
_entity_poly.type
_entity_poly.pdbx_seq_one_letter_code
_entity_poly.pdbx_strand_id
1 'polypeptide(L)'
;MWFFNNKSTHLPKPQGKYVPGCVDVMLDYSKEGLFMRLYYPTSSKQEQTPNPSKWPVWTPDDDTIDGISQAIFLKPFILRFITRLFYASKVYSPALFGEKINTENKLKCIILSHGYASNRYFYSVICNELASRGYLVAAIEHRDNSSCFTYYYNSKEDVENDVKTPIRVRQVHVGHYMERNKQVNHRADECSRLLDFLIRLNGGEVPFNILDDLNKNLDFKLSDLVGRLDLDSLTIAGHSFGGATALLVLSKRKELK
;
A
#
# COMPACT_ATOMS: atom_id res chain seq x y z
N MET A 1 -26.60 -8.79 27.80
CA MET A 1 -25.16 -8.43 27.93
C MET A 1 -24.52 -8.62 26.57
N TRP A 2 -24.07 -7.55 25.93
CA TRP A 2 -22.84 -7.43 25.11
C TRP A 2 -22.77 -5.94 24.78
N PHE A 3 -22.19 -5.17 25.69
CA PHE A 3 -21.95 -3.74 25.51
C PHE A 3 -20.86 -3.61 24.44
N PHE A 4 -21.22 -3.37 23.19
CA PHE A 4 -20.27 -2.89 22.17
C PHE A 4 -19.90 -1.46 22.56
N ASN A 5 -18.85 -1.35 23.37
CA ASN A 5 -18.33 -0.05 23.78
C ASN A 5 -17.87 0.67 22.51
N ASN A 6 -18.42 1.87 22.27
CA ASN A 6 -18.28 2.66 21.05
C ASN A 6 -16.88 3.32 20.96
N LYS A 7 -15.82 2.58 21.30
CA LYS A 7 -14.43 3.01 21.13
C LYS A 7 -14.04 2.74 19.68
N SER A 8 -13.48 3.75 19.01
CA SER A 8 -12.85 3.58 17.71
C SER A 8 -11.80 2.47 17.80
N THR A 9 -11.97 1.43 16.99
CA THR A 9 -11.03 0.31 16.95
C THR A 9 -9.89 0.68 16.01
N HIS A 10 -8.67 0.31 16.36
CA HIS A 10 -7.51 0.59 15.54
C HIS A 10 -6.57 -0.60 15.53
N LEU A 11 -5.76 -0.71 14.47
CA LEU A 11 -4.67 -1.67 14.43
C LEU A 11 -3.67 -1.42 15.57
N PRO A 12 -2.87 -2.41 15.98
CA PRO A 12 -1.83 -2.23 17.00
C PRO A 12 -0.96 -1.00 16.70
N LYS A 13 -0.73 -0.20 17.74
CA LYS A 13 0.15 0.97 17.62
C LYS A 13 1.59 0.50 17.43
N PRO A 14 2.35 1.16 16.54
CA PRO A 14 3.76 0.86 16.36
C PRO A 14 4.57 1.22 17.60
N GLN A 15 5.73 0.59 17.79
CA GLN A 15 6.57 0.75 18.97
C GLN A 15 7.87 1.54 18.73
N GLY A 16 8.11 1.98 17.49
CA GLY A 16 9.30 2.75 17.15
C GLY A 16 9.27 4.20 17.65
N LYS A 17 10.39 4.89 17.42
CA LYS A 17 10.62 6.28 17.85
C LYS A 17 9.73 7.28 17.10
N TYR A 18 9.48 7.04 15.82
CA TYR A 18 8.76 7.98 14.95
C TYR A 18 7.26 7.67 14.93
N VAL A 19 6.45 8.71 14.77
CA VAL A 19 5.04 8.53 14.38
C VAL A 19 5.01 8.18 12.89
N PRO A 20 4.35 7.08 12.47
CA PRO A 20 4.23 6.78 11.05
C PRO A 20 3.31 7.75 10.32
N GLY A 21 3.70 8.08 9.10
CA GLY A 21 2.87 8.71 8.09
C GLY A 21 2.57 7.72 6.97
N CYS A 22 1.55 8.01 6.18
CA CYS A 22 1.33 7.29 4.94
C CYS A 22 0.70 8.16 3.85
N VAL A 23 0.93 7.83 2.59
CA VAL A 23 0.27 8.46 1.45
C VAL A 23 0.12 7.45 0.32
N ASP A 24 -0.94 7.57 -0.47
CA ASP A 24 -1.10 6.79 -1.70
C ASP A 24 -0.47 7.55 -2.87
N VAL A 25 0.31 6.84 -3.69
CA VAL A 25 0.98 7.36 -4.87
C VAL A 25 0.55 6.53 -6.07
N MET A 26 -0.02 7.19 -7.09
CA MET A 26 -0.31 6.60 -8.39
C MET A 26 0.38 7.41 -9.47
N LEU A 27 1.15 6.72 -10.31
CA LEU A 27 1.94 7.32 -11.38
C LEU A 27 1.37 6.85 -12.71
N ASP A 28 1.08 7.80 -13.60
CA ASP A 28 0.48 7.60 -14.93
C ASP A 28 -1.02 7.22 -14.94
N TYR A 29 -1.72 7.69 -15.98
CA TYR A 29 -3.13 7.45 -16.25
C TYR A 29 -3.29 6.18 -17.10
N SER A 30 -2.90 5.04 -16.56
CA SER A 30 -3.02 3.79 -17.28
C SER A 30 -3.05 2.61 -16.32
N LYS A 31 -3.48 1.45 -16.82
CA LYS A 31 -3.36 0.18 -16.11
C LYS A 31 -1.90 -0.14 -15.80
N GLU A 32 -0.97 0.23 -16.67
CA GLU A 32 0.45 -0.06 -16.52
C GLU A 32 1.14 0.88 -15.52
N GLY A 33 0.50 1.98 -15.13
CA GLY A 33 1.00 2.90 -14.11
C GLY A 33 1.29 2.23 -12.75
N LEU A 34 2.26 2.76 -12.01
CA LEU A 34 2.57 2.27 -10.67
C LEU A 34 1.52 2.75 -9.68
N PHE A 35 1.10 1.87 -8.77
CA PHE A 35 0.24 2.22 -7.66
C PHE A 35 0.77 1.64 -6.37
N MET A 36 0.89 2.47 -5.33
CA MET A 36 1.46 2.05 -4.06
C MET A 36 0.97 2.91 -2.90
N ARG A 37 1.13 2.39 -1.69
CA ARG A 37 1.10 3.18 -0.46
C ARG A 37 2.50 3.31 0.09
N LEU A 38 2.94 4.54 0.31
CA LEU A 38 4.15 4.83 1.07
C LEU A 38 3.82 4.89 2.55
N TYR A 39 4.68 4.30 3.37
CA TYR A 39 4.71 4.47 4.83
C TYR A 39 6.09 4.98 5.23
N TYR A 40 6.15 5.99 6.09
CA TYR A 40 7.39 6.71 6.38
C TYR A 40 7.39 7.33 7.78
N PRO A 41 8.56 7.61 8.39
CA PRO A 41 8.62 8.36 9.63
C PRO A 41 8.16 9.81 9.40
N THR A 42 7.33 10.38 10.28
CA THR A 42 6.97 11.81 10.22
C THR A 42 7.81 12.65 11.18
N SER A 43 7.77 13.96 10.98
CA SER A 43 8.36 14.94 11.90
C SER A 43 7.48 15.23 13.12
N SER A 44 6.30 14.61 13.21
CA SER A 44 5.31 14.85 14.26
C SER A 44 5.73 14.21 15.59
N LYS A 45 5.39 14.88 16.70
CA LYS A 45 5.62 14.32 18.05
C LYS A 45 4.51 13.34 18.43
N GLN A 46 4.84 12.30 19.19
CA GLN A 46 3.85 11.30 19.66
C GLN A 46 2.69 11.95 20.44
N GLU A 47 2.98 12.98 21.24
CA GLU A 47 2.00 13.75 22.03
C GLU A 47 0.97 14.50 21.16
N GLN A 48 1.30 14.76 19.90
CA GLN A 48 0.45 15.48 18.94
C GLN A 48 -0.37 14.53 18.06
N THR A 49 -0.33 13.22 18.33
CA THR A 49 -1.09 12.26 17.53
C THR A 49 -2.60 12.45 17.72
N PRO A 50 -3.37 12.61 16.63
CA PRO A 50 -4.79 12.86 16.72
C PRO A 50 -5.54 11.61 17.21
N ASN A 51 -6.80 11.80 17.57
CA ASN A 51 -7.70 10.68 17.88
C ASN A 51 -7.72 9.66 16.72
N PRO A 52 -7.78 8.34 16.99
CA PRO A 52 -7.85 7.32 15.95
C PRO A 52 -8.86 7.55 14.82
N SER A 53 -9.95 8.27 15.06
CA SER A 53 -10.94 8.61 14.01
C SER A 53 -10.41 9.51 12.88
N LYS A 54 -9.24 10.14 13.07
CA LYS A 54 -8.56 10.97 12.07
C LYS A 54 -7.52 10.20 11.24
N TRP A 55 -7.24 8.96 11.61
CA TRP A 55 -6.34 8.10 10.86
C TRP A 55 -7.01 7.52 9.60
N PRO A 56 -6.23 6.97 8.65
CA PRO A 56 -6.78 6.22 7.52
C PRO A 56 -7.66 5.05 7.99
N VAL A 57 -8.82 4.90 7.34
CA VAL A 57 -9.66 3.71 7.51
C VAL A 57 -8.91 2.50 6.93
N TRP A 58 -8.84 1.43 7.73
CA TRP A 58 -8.24 0.16 7.33
C TRP A 58 -9.29 -0.89 6.95
N THR A 59 -10.49 -0.80 7.53
CA THR A 59 -11.58 -1.75 7.23
C THR A 59 -11.83 -1.82 5.71
N PRO A 60 -11.87 -3.03 5.12
CA PRO A 60 -12.21 -3.23 3.72
C PRO A 60 -13.53 -2.56 3.32
N ASP A 61 -13.54 -1.89 2.17
CA ASP A 61 -14.77 -1.45 1.51
C ASP A 61 -15.50 -2.60 0.81
N ASP A 62 -16.66 -2.29 0.26
CA ASP A 62 -17.54 -3.27 -0.37
C ASP A 62 -16.88 -3.97 -1.57
N ASP A 63 -16.15 -3.24 -2.40
CA ASP A 63 -15.43 -3.81 -3.55
C ASP A 63 -14.31 -4.74 -3.10
N THR A 64 -13.60 -4.38 -2.03
CA THR A 64 -12.57 -5.21 -1.42
C THR A 64 -13.20 -6.49 -0.84
N ILE A 65 -14.33 -6.39 -0.15
CA ILE A 65 -15.05 -7.54 0.41
C ILE A 65 -15.54 -8.47 -0.72
N ASP A 66 -16.09 -7.92 -1.79
CA ASP A 66 -16.55 -8.70 -2.94
C ASP A 66 -15.37 -9.42 -3.61
N GLY A 67 -14.23 -8.73 -3.74
CA GLY A 67 -12.98 -9.29 -4.24
C GLY A 67 -12.43 -10.45 -3.39
N ILE A 68 -12.36 -10.27 -2.06
CA ILE A 68 -11.95 -11.35 -1.15
C ILE A 68 -12.91 -12.54 -1.29
N SER A 69 -14.22 -12.28 -1.30
CA SER A 69 -15.27 -13.29 -1.41
C SER A 69 -15.10 -14.13 -2.68
N GLN A 70 -14.84 -13.48 -3.82
CA GLN A 70 -14.55 -14.14 -5.08
C GLN A 70 -13.28 -15.02 -4.98
N ALA A 71 -12.23 -14.52 -4.34
CA ALA A 71 -10.96 -15.25 -4.23
C ALA A 71 -11.05 -16.51 -3.36
N ILE A 72 -11.85 -16.48 -2.28
CA ILE A 72 -12.00 -17.59 -1.32
C ILE A 72 -13.23 -18.48 -1.59
N PHE A 73 -13.92 -18.29 -2.73
CA PHE A 73 -15.12 -19.05 -3.12
C PHE A 73 -16.28 -18.92 -2.10
N LEU A 74 -16.38 -17.79 -1.40
CA LEU A 74 -17.42 -17.51 -0.42
C LEU A 74 -18.44 -16.51 -0.99
N LYS A 75 -19.73 -16.64 -0.63
CA LYS A 75 -20.74 -15.66 -1.04
C LYS A 75 -20.51 -14.32 -0.29
N PRO A 76 -20.56 -13.15 -0.98
CA PRO A 76 -20.26 -11.86 -0.34
C PRO A 76 -21.08 -11.53 0.90
N PHE A 77 -22.37 -11.90 0.92
CA PHE A 77 -23.22 -11.63 2.09
C PHE A 77 -22.74 -12.35 3.36
N ILE A 78 -22.10 -13.52 3.23
CA ILE A 78 -21.54 -14.26 4.37
C ILE A 78 -20.31 -13.52 4.88
N LEU A 79 -19.42 -13.09 3.99
CA LEU A 79 -18.23 -12.35 4.39
C LEU A 79 -18.60 -11.00 5.02
N ARG A 80 -19.58 -10.28 4.47
CA ARG A 80 -20.12 -9.04 5.04
C ARG A 80 -20.72 -9.25 6.44
N PHE A 81 -21.41 -10.37 6.64
CA PHE A 81 -21.93 -10.73 7.97
C PHE A 81 -20.79 -10.98 8.96
N ILE A 82 -19.78 -11.76 8.58
CA ILE A 82 -18.58 -12.02 9.40
C ILE A 82 -17.85 -10.71 9.71
N THR A 83 -17.56 -9.88 8.72
CA THR A 83 -16.85 -8.62 8.93
C THR A 83 -17.63 -7.67 9.84
N ARG A 84 -18.96 -7.61 9.73
CA ARG A 84 -19.81 -6.82 10.64
C ARG A 84 -19.77 -7.35 12.08
N LEU A 85 -19.68 -8.66 12.27
CA LEU A 85 -19.58 -9.26 13.61
C LEU A 85 -18.23 -8.93 14.28
N PHE A 86 -17.12 -9.00 13.55
CA PHE A 86 -15.78 -8.77 14.09
C PHE A 86 -15.36 -7.29 14.11
N TYR A 87 -15.87 -6.50 13.17
CA TYR A 87 -15.56 -5.08 12.98
C TYR A 87 -16.83 -4.25 13.11
N ALA A 88 -17.45 -4.30 14.29
CA ALA A 88 -18.68 -3.57 14.61
C ALA A 88 -18.60 -2.04 14.35
N SER A 89 -17.39 -1.51 14.20
CA SER A 89 -17.08 -0.14 13.79
C SER A 89 -15.90 -0.10 12.82
N LYS A 90 -15.66 1.06 12.19
CA LYS A 90 -14.47 1.29 11.37
C LYS A 90 -13.21 1.06 12.19
N VAL A 91 -12.30 0.27 11.65
CA VAL A 91 -10.94 0.05 12.13
C VAL A 91 -10.01 1.03 11.43
N TYR A 92 -9.12 1.65 12.19
CA TYR A 92 -8.19 2.65 11.69
C TYR A 92 -6.73 2.16 11.74
N SER A 93 -5.91 2.57 10.75
CA SER A 93 -4.47 2.30 10.73
C SER A 93 -3.72 3.45 11.42
N PRO A 94 -2.91 3.22 12.46
CA PRO A 94 -2.23 4.27 13.24
C PRO A 94 -1.10 4.97 12.46
N ALA A 95 -1.48 5.78 11.47
CA ALA A 95 -0.61 6.57 10.61
C ALA A 95 -1.25 7.93 10.30
N LEU A 96 -0.41 8.95 10.08
CA LEU A 96 -0.85 10.29 9.68
C LEU A 96 -0.88 10.39 8.14
N PHE A 97 -2.05 10.62 7.57
CA PHE A 97 -2.21 10.64 6.11
C PHE A 97 -1.64 11.93 5.51
N GLY A 98 -0.65 11.80 4.61
CA GLY A 98 -0.04 12.93 3.90
C GLY A 98 0.69 13.94 4.78
N GLU A 99 1.02 13.57 6.01
CA GLU A 99 1.83 14.37 6.94
C GLU A 99 3.27 14.50 6.45
N LYS A 100 3.95 15.57 6.86
CA LYS A 100 5.34 15.82 6.45
C LYS A 100 6.27 14.68 6.88
N ILE A 101 7.01 14.15 5.92
CA ILE A 101 8.03 13.12 6.15
C ILE A 101 9.24 13.69 6.91
N ASN A 102 9.78 12.89 7.83
CA ASN A 102 11.07 13.16 8.47
C ASN A 102 12.21 12.59 7.60
N THR A 103 13.11 13.47 7.20
CA THR A 103 14.26 13.16 6.34
C THR A 103 15.59 13.64 6.95
N GLU A 104 15.66 13.72 8.28
CA GLU A 104 16.89 14.07 9.01
C GLU A 104 18.04 13.11 8.66
N ASN A 105 17.72 11.83 8.47
CA ASN A 105 18.64 10.79 8.02
C ASN A 105 18.17 10.22 6.68
N LYS A 106 19.09 9.61 5.92
CA LYS A 106 18.72 8.81 4.76
C LYS A 106 17.82 7.64 5.19
N LEU A 107 16.77 7.41 4.42
CA LEU A 107 15.74 6.41 4.70
C LEU A 107 16.10 5.09 4.02
N LYS A 108 16.19 4.03 4.84
CA LYS A 108 16.24 2.66 4.31
C LYS A 108 14.91 2.34 3.65
N CYS A 109 14.94 1.83 2.42
CA CYS A 109 13.75 1.62 1.61
C CYS A 109 13.41 0.14 1.47
N ILE A 110 12.15 -0.21 1.70
CA ILE A 110 11.62 -1.55 1.53
C ILE A 110 10.47 -1.50 0.53
N ILE A 111 10.58 -2.26 -0.57
CA ILE A 111 9.43 -2.56 -1.42
C ILE A 111 8.67 -3.73 -0.78
N LEU A 112 7.38 -3.58 -0.54
CA LEU A 112 6.54 -4.63 0.02
C LEU A 112 5.49 -5.11 -0.99
N SER A 113 5.55 -6.40 -1.32
CA SER A 113 4.64 -7.06 -2.26
C SER A 113 3.55 -7.87 -1.53
N HIS A 114 2.27 -7.62 -1.83
CA HIS A 114 1.13 -8.19 -1.09
C HIS A 114 0.80 -9.66 -1.46
N GLY A 115 0.05 -10.39 -0.64
CA GLY A 115 -0.42 -11.74 -1.00
C GLY A 115 -1.43 -11.77 -2.15
N TYR A 116 -1.78 -12.97 -2.63
CA TYR A 116 -2.96 -13.13 -3.50
C TYR A 116 -4.23 -12.71 -2.74
N ALA A 117 -5.18 -12.08 -3.44
CA ALA A 117 -6.42 -11.52 -2.90
C ALA A 117 -6.22 -10.50 -1.76
N SER A 118 -5.08 -9.81 -1.79
CA SER A 118 -4.73 -8.73 -0.87
C SER A 118 -4.53 -7.43 -1.66
N ASN A 119 -4.13 -6.35 -1.00
CA ASN A 119 -3.89 -5.05 -1.61
C ASN A 119 -2.87 -4.24 -0.78
N ARG A 120 -2.56 -3.01 -1.19
CA ARG A 120 -1.45 -2.21 -0.62
C ARG A 120 -1.57 -1.87 0.87
N TYR A 121 -2.78 -1.93 1.45
CA TYR A 121 -3.00 -1.51 2.84
C TYR A 121 -3.23 -2.67 3.83
N PHE A 122 -3.27 -3.92 3.38
CA PHE A 122 -3.49 -5.07 4.28
C PHE A 122 -2.33 -5.31 5.25
N TYR A 123 -1.11 -4.91 4.87
CA TYR A 123 0.10 -5.08 5.69
C TYR A 123 0.41 -3.86 6.56
N SER A 124 -0.57 -2.96 6.77
CA SER A 124 -0.39 -1.70 7.51
C SER A 124 0.28 -1.88 8.87
N VAL A 125 0.04 -2.97 9.60
CA VAL A 125 0.71 -3.23 10.90
C VAL A 125 2.24 -3.26 10.74
N ILE A 126 2.75 -4.08 9.82
CA ILE A 126 4.18 -4.19 9.55
C ILE A 126 4.73 -2.90 8.94
N CYS A 127 3.99 -2.30 8.00
CA CYS A 127 4.44 -1.06 7.36
C CYS A 127 4.56 0.10 8.35
N ASN A 128 3.58 0.26 9.25
CA ASN A 128 3.62 1.27 10.31
C ASN A 128 4.74 0.99 11.30
N GLU A 129 4.98 -0.27 11.67
CA GLU A 129 6.06 -0.64 12.57
C GLU A 129 7.43 -0.30 11.97
N LEU A 130 7.67 -0.65 10.70
CA LEU A 130 8.89 -0.31 9.98
C LEU A 130 9.06 1.22 9.83
N ALA A 131 8.00 1.92 9.45
CA ALA A 131 8.02 3.38 9.35
C ALA A 131 8.36 4.06 10.69
N SER A 132 7.80 3.56 11.80
CA SER A 132 8.10 4.07 13.15
C SER A 132 9.57 3.88 13.56
N ARG A 133 10.28 2.97 12.88
CA ARG A 133 11.71 2.68 13.09
C ARG A 133 12.61 3.38 12.07
N GLY A 134 12.06 4.27 11.24
CA GLY A 134 12.83 5.10 10.31
C GLY A 134 12.97 4.52 8.90
N TYR A 135 12.15 3.54 8.52
CA TYR A 135 12.14 3.00 7.16
C TYR A 135 11.12 3.73 6.27
N LEU A 136 11.43 3.86 4.99
CA LEU A 136 10.44 4.09 3.94
C LEU A 136 9.95 2.72 3.44
N VAL A 137 8.65 2.45 3.53
CA VAL A 137 8.05 1.23 2.97
C VAL A 137 7.14 1.61 1.82
N ALA A 138 7.44 1.11 0.62
CA ALA A 138 6.62 1.22 -0.57
C ALA A 138 5.82 -0.06 -0.77
N ALA A 139 4.59 -0.10 -0.24
CA ALA A 139 3.68 -1.22 -0.41
C ALA A 139 2.97 -1.11 -1.76
N ILE A 140 3.41 -1.91 -2.74
CA ILE A 140 2.90 -1.87 -4.11
C ILE A 140 1.53 -2.54 -4.21
N GLU A 141 0.64 -2.01 -5.04
CA GLU A 141 -0.59 -2.65 -5.46
C GLU A 141 -0.46 -3.22 -6.87
N HIS A 142 -0.57 -4.54 -6.97
CA HIS A 142 -0.38 -5.24 -8.24
C HIS A 142 -1.65 -5.24 -9.09
N ARG A 143 -1.49 -5.00 -10.40
CA ARG A 143 -2.59 -4.93 -11.38
C ARG A 143 -2.67 -6.15 -12.30
N ASP A 144 -2.08 -7.24 -11.84
CA ASP A 144 -2.05 -8.57 -12.46
C ASP A 144 -3.31 -9.42 -12.21
N ASN A 145 -4.40 -8.78 -11.76
CA ASN A 145 -5.62 -9.44 -11.28
C ASN A 145 -5.39 -10.38 -10.08
N SER A 146 -4.28 -10.26 -9.34
CA SER A 146 -4.08 -10.98 -8.07
C SER A 146 -4.61 -10.22 -6.86
N SER A 147 -4.74 -8.89 -6.93
CA SER A 147 -5.35 -8.10 -5.87
C SER A 147 -6.85 -8.40 -5.73
N CYS A 148 -7.39 -8.37 -4.51
CA CYS A 148 -8.84 -8.49 -4.29
C CYS A 148 -9.61 -7.41 -5.04
N PHE A 149 -9.09 -6.19 -5.01
CA PHE A 149 -9.60 -5.05 -5.76
C PHE A 149 -8.48 -4.02 -5.91
N THR A 150 -8.30 -3.54 -7.13
CA THR A 150 -7.50 -2.36 -7.42
C THR A 150 -8.13 -1.57 -8.56
N TYR A 151 -7.56 -0.43 -8.92
CA TYR A 151 -8.08 0.44 -9.95
C TYR A 151 -6.98 1.32 -10.55
N TYR A 152 -7.34 1.97 -11.66
CA TYR A 152 -6.60 3.06 -12.27
C TYR A 152 -7.58 4.09 -12.84
N TYR A 153 -7.07 5.22 -13.34
CA TYR A 153 -7.85 6.23 -14.05
C TYR A 153 -7.39 6.28 -15.51
N ASN A 154 -8.30 6.36 -16.49
CA ASN A 154 -7.89 6.42 -17.91
C ASN A 154 -7.47 7.82 -18.34
N SER A 155 -7.83 8.84 -17.57
CA SER A 155 -7.63 10.23 -17.95
C SER A 155 -7.52 11.13 -16.72
N LYS A 156 -7.09 12.38 -16.95
CA LYS A 156 -7.12 13.42 -15.93
C LYS A 156 -8.55 13.75 -15.49
N GLU A 157 -9.49 13.78 -16.43
CA GLU A 157 -10.91 14.02 -16.14
C GLU A 157 -11.49 12.92 -15.23
N ASP A 158 -11.09 11.66 -15.46
CA ASP A 158 -11.49 10.54 -14.60
C ASP A 158 -10.99 10.76 -13.16
N VAL A 159 -9.77 11.25 -12.96
CA VAL A 159 -9.24 11.58 -11.62
C VAL A 159 -10.01 12.72 -10.99
N GLU A 160 -10.21 13.83 -11.71
CA GLU A 160 -10.90 15.02 -11.19
C GLU A 160 -12.33 14.71 -10.72
N ASN A 161 -12.98 13.70 -11.34
CA ASN A 161 -14.33 13.24 -10.99
C ASN A 161 -14.36 11.96 -10.13
N ASP A 162 -13.20 11.45 -9.68
CA ASP A 162 -13.02 10.16 -8.98
C ASP A 162 -13.65 8.93 -9.69
N VAL A 163 -13.66 8.92 -11.02
CA VAL A 163 -14.17 7.83 -11.87
C VAL A 163 -13.10 6.75 -12.04
N LYS A 164 -13.12 5.76 -11.16
CA LYS A 164 -12.16 4.65 -11.15
C LYS A 164 -12.48 3.61 -12.21
N THR A 165 -11.47 3.12 -12.93
CA THR A 165 -11.56 1.91 -13.74
C THR A 165 -11.14 0.70 -12.91
N PRO A 166 -12.08 -0.19 -12.54
CA PRO A 166 -11.81 -1.27 -11.60
C PRO A 166 -11.06 -2.43 -12.25
N ILE A 167 -10.13 -3.02 -11.50
CA ILE A 167 -9.47 -4.28 -11.81
C ILE A 167 -9.81 -5.25 -10.70
N ARG A 168 -10.67 -6.23 -11.01
CA ARG A 168 -11.12 -7.24 -10.06
C ARG A 168 -10.18 -8.44 -10.04
N VAL A 169 -10.15 -9.15 -8.91
CA VAL A 169 -9.41 -10.40 -8.78
C VAL A 169 -9.86 -11.39 -9.85
N ARG A 170 -8.90 -12.05 -10.49
CA ARG A 170 -9.18 -13.19 -11.37
C ARG A 170 -8.97 -14.46 -10.56
N GLN A 171 -10.05 -15.20 -10.42
CA GLN A 171 -10.02 -16.53 -9.83
C GLN A 171 -9.19 -17.46 -10.70
N VAL A 172 -8.19 -18.08 -10.09
CA VAL A 172 -7.32 -19.06 -10.73
C VAL A 172 -7.24 -20.26 -9.78
N HIS A 173 -7.71 -21.41 -10.26
CA HIS A 173 -7.73 -22.63 -9.46
C HIS A 173 -6.30 -23.11 -9.14
N VAL A 174 -6.17 -23.89 -8.07
CA VAL A 174 -4.90 -24.55 -7.72
C VAL A 174 -4.48 -25.45 -8.89
N GLY A 175 -3.19 -25.40 -9.28
CA GLY A 175 -2.63 -26.21 -10.38
C GLY A 175 -2.43 -25.45 -11.71
N HIS A 176 -2.93 -24.22 -11.84
CA HIS A 176 -2.75 -23.37 -13.02
C HIS A 176 -1.39 -22.65 -13.00
N TYR A 177 -0.31 -23.41 -13.19
CA TYR A 177 1.07 -22.90 -13.18
C TYR A 177 1.27 -21.76 -14.18
N MET A 178 0.75 -21.88 -15.41
CA MET A 178 0.99 -20.90 -16.48
C MET A 178 0.44 -19.52 -16.13
N GLU A 179 -0.76 -19.46 -15.56
CA GLU A 179 -1.42 -18.23 -15.14
C GLU A 179 -0.70 -17.60 -13.94
N ARG A 180 -0.33 -18.41 -12.93
CA ARG A 180 0.44 -17.93 -11.79
C ARG A 180 1.85 -17.49 -12.17
N ASN A 181 2.47 -18.15 -13.14
CA ASN A 181 3.78 -17.77 -13.66
C ASN A 181 3.71 -16.46 -14.46
N LYS A 182 2.64 -16.23 -15.24
CA LYS A 182 2.39 -14.93 -15.88
C LYS A 182 2.22 -13.82 -14.84
N GLN A 183 1.43 -14.07 -13.80
CA GLN A 183 1.20 -13.13 -12.71
C GLN A 183 2.49 -12.79 -11.95
N VAL A 184 3.26 -13.77 -11.50
CA VAL A 184 4.51 -13.47 -10.75
C VAL A 184 5.52 -12.72 -11.60
N ASN A 185 5.60 -12.98 -12.92
CA ASN A 185 6.48 -12.21 -13.81
C ASN A 185 5.99 -10.77 -14.01
N HIS A 186 4.68 -10.55 -14.14
CA HIS A 186 4.10 -9.22 -14.18
C HIS A 186 4.38 -8.46 -12.87
N ARG A 187 4.16 -9.11 -11.72
CA ARG A 187 4.46 -8.52 -10.41
C ARG A 187 5.93 -8.18 -10.23
N ALA A 188 6.83 -9.02 -10.76
CA ALA A 188 8.26 -8.75 -10.74
C ALA A 188 8.65 -7.56 -11.63
N ASP A 189 7.96 -7.35 -12.75
CA ASP A 189 8.10 -6.16 -13.58
C ASP A 189 7.63 -4.89 -12.83
N GLU A 190 6.44 -4.92 -12.22
CA GLU A 190 5.93 -3.80 -11.42
C GLU A 190 6.87 -3.44 -10.26
N CYS A 191 7.38 -4.44 -9.52
CA CYS A 191 8.38 -4.21 -8.47
C CYS A 191 9.70 -3.67 -9.01
N SER A 192 10.14 -4.11 -10.19
CA SER A 192 11.36 -3.61 -10.84
C SER A 192 11.20 -2.15 -11.26
N ARG A 193 10.05 -1.79 -11.84
CA ARG A 193 9.72 -0.41 -12.20
C ARG A 193 9.58 0.49 -10.97
N LEU A 194 9.04 -0.04 -9.87
CA LEU A 194 9.01 0.67 -8.59
C LEU A 194 10.42 0.93 -8.05
N LEU A 195 11.31 -0.05 -8.13
CA LEU A 195 12.72 0.12 -7.77
C LEU A 195 13.40 1.21 -8.61
N ASP A 196 13.19 1.19 -9.93
CA ASP A 196 13.72 2.21 -10.85
C ASP A 196 13.17 3.59 -10.52
N PHE A 197 11.88 3.68 -10.20
CA PHE A 197 11.25 4.90 -9.74
C PHE A 197 11.90 5.44 -8.47
N LEU A 198 12.15 4.61 -7.45
CA LEU A 198 12.80 5.05 -6.21
C LEU A 198 14.22 5.58 -6.47
N ILE A 199 14.99 4.91 -7.33
CA ILE A 199 16.34 5.35 -7.72
C ILE A 199 16.28 6.71 -8.44
N ARG A 200 15.40 6.85 -9.44
CA ARG A 200 15.23 8.08 -10.22
C ARG A 200 14.71 9.24 -9.37
N LEU A 201 13.75 8.96 -8.47
CA LEU A 201 13.25 9.93 -7.51
C LEU A 201 14.37 10.45 -6.61
N ASN A 202 15.21 9.54 -6.09
CA ASN A 202 16.35 9.94 -5.29
C ASN A 202 17.35 10.80 -6.10
N GLY A 203 17.45 10.57 -7.41
CA GLY A 203 18.25 11.36 -8.36
C GLY A 203 17.65 12.70 -8.79
N GLY A 204 16.44 13.05 -8.35
CA GLY A 204 15.78 14.33 -8.64
C GLY A 204 14.67 14.28 -9.69
N GLU A 205 14.37 13.11 -10.24
CA GLU A 205 13.24 12.94 -11.15
C GLU A 205 11.94 12.76 -10.36
N VAL A 206 11.19 13.85 -10.19
CA VAL A 206 9.94 13.85 -9.42
C VAL A 206 8.74 13.80 -10.37
N PRO A 207 8.12 12.63 -10.60
CA PRO A 207 6.90 12.55 -11.39
C PRO A 207 5.71 13.14 -10.62
N PHE A 208 4.67 13.50 -11.36
CA PHE A 208 3.40 13.91 -10.79
C PHE A 208 2.65 12.70 -10.20
N ASN A 209 2.22 12.81 -8.95
CA ASN A 209 1.29 11.85 -8.35
C ASN A 209 -0.13 12.23 -8.75
N ILE A 210 -0.80 11.40 -9.56
CA ILE A 210 -2.13 11.77 -10.06
C ILE A 210 -3.17 11.88 -8.93
N LEU A 211 -2.92 11.27 -7.76
CA LEU A 211 -3.81 11.38 -6.60
C LEU A 211 -3.68 12.71 -5.85
N ASP A 212 -2.70 13.56 -6.16
CA ASP A 212 -2.58 14.89 -5.58
C ASP A 212 -3.74 15.80 -6.02
N ASP A 213 -4.33 15.55 -7.20
CA ASP A 213 -5.52 16.27 -7.67
C ASP A 213 -6.75 16.01 -6.79
N LEU A 214 -6.82 14.84 -6.14
CA LEU A 214 -7.85 14.49 -5.16
C LEU A 214 -7.52 15.00 -3.75
N ASN A 215 -6.24 15.17 -3.44
CA ASN A 215 -5.74 15.46 -2.09
C ASN A 215 -4.90 16.76 -2.08
N LYS A 216 -5.53 17.89 -2.43
CA LYS A 216 -4.82 19.16 -2.73
C LYS A 216 -4.04 19.80 -1.57
N ASN A 217 -4.20 19.31 -0.34
CA ASN A 217 -3.65 19.93 0.88
C ASN A 217 -2.82 18.97 1.75
N LEU A 218 -2.06 18.06 1.14
CA LEU A 218 -1.11 17.23 1.88
C LEU A 218 0.24 17.96 2.03
N ASP A 219 0.82 17.86 3.23
CA ASP A 219 2.15 18.41 3.55
C ASP A 219 3.29 17.57 2.96
N PHE A 220 3.05 16.27 2.79
CA PHE A 220 3.93 15.37 2.05
C PHE A 220 3.98 15.77 0.58
N LYS A 221 5.19 15.83 0.02
CA LYS A 221 5.44 15.91 -1.42
C LYS A 221 6.45 14.84 -1.83
N LEU A 222 6.29 14.25 -3.02
CA LEU A 222 7.29 13.29 -3.55
C LEU A 222 8.69 13.90 -3.61
N SER A 223 8.80 15.20 -3.89
CA SER A 223 10.07 15.94 -3.89
C SER A 223 10.79 15.92 -2.54
N ASP A 224 10.11 15.65 -1.43
CA ASP A 224 10.73 15.53 -0.10
C ASP A 224 11.69 14.34 0.00
N LEU A 225 11.54 13.34 -0.88
CA LEU A 225 12.37 12.13 -0.93
C LEU A 225 13.65 12.30 -1.76
N VAL A 226 13.80 13.41 -2.51
CA VAL A 226 14.96 13.64 -3.39
C VAL A 226 16.25 13.69 -2.56
N GLY A 227 17.22 12.84 -2.91
CA GLY A 227 18.49 12.71 -2.19
C GLY A 227 18.38 12.13 -0.77
N ARG A 228 17.20 11.66 -0.35
CA ARG A 228 16.93 11.17 1.01
C ARG A 228 16.83 9.65 1.12
N LEU A 229 16.95 8.91 0.04
CA LEU A 229 16.89 7.44 0.06
C LEU A 229 18.29 6.85 0.24
N ASP A 230 18.40 5.82 1.09
CA ASP A 230 19.57 4.96 1.17
C ASP A 230 19.51 3.92 0.05
N LEU A 231 20.17 4.23 -1.07
CA LEU A 231 20.23 3.36 -2.24
C LEU A 231 21.18 2.16 -2.03
N ASP A 232 22.03 2.18 -1.00
CA ASP A 232 22.93 1.07 -0.71
C ASP A 232 22.23 -0.05 0.06
N SER A 233 21.02 0.15 0.57
CA SER A 233 20.29 -0.87 1.33
C SER A 233 18.84 -1.05 0.87
N LEU A 234 18.60 -0.97 -0.44
CA LEU A 234 17.28 -1.24 -1.01
C LEU A 234 16.93 -2.72 -0.78
N THR A 235 15.75 -2.97 -0.21
CA THR A 235 15.29 -4.32 0.10
C THR A 235 13.90 -4.54 -0.49
N ILE A 236 13.60 -5.79 -0.84
CA ILE A 236 12.25 -6.23 -1.18
C ILE A 236 11.78 -7.31 -0.21
N ALA A 237 10.52 -7.22 0.20
CA ALA A 237 9.85 -8.21 1.01
C ALA A 237 8.47 -8.51 0.42
N GLY A 238 7.88 -9.63 0.84
CA GLY A 238 6.50 -9.92 0.51
C GLY A 238 5.97 -11.14 1.23
N HIS A 239 4.64 -11.24 1.27
CA HIS A 239 3.94 -12.32 1.94
C HIS A 239 3.25 -13.24 0.94
N SER A 240 3.33 -14.56 1.16
CA SER A 240 2.69 -15.58 0.30
C SER A 240 3.09 -15.37 -1.17
N PHE A 241 2.16 -15.04 -2.07
CA PHE A 241 2.47 -14.76 -3.47
C PHE A 241 3.43 -13.57 -3.65
N GLY A 242 3.39 -12.59 -2.74
CA GLY A 242 4.37 -11.51 -2.67
C GLY A 242 5.75 -11.98 -2.23
N GLY A 243 5.87 -13.06 -1.45
CA GLY A 243 7.15 -13.69 -1.13
C GLY A 243 7.79 -14.33 -2.37
N ALA A 244 7.00 -15.05 -3.17
CA ALA A 244 7.46 -15.57 -4.46
C ALA A 244 7.87 -14.44 -5.42
N THR A 245 7.13 -13.34 -5.42
CA THR A 245 7.47 -12.12 -6.17
C THR A 245 8.81 -11.55 -5.71
N ALA A 246 9.00 -11.37 -4.40
CA ALA A 246 10.24 -10.83 -3.83
C ALA A 246 11.46 -11.66 -4.24
N LEU A 247 11.37 -13.00 -4.14
CA LEU A 247 12.43 -13.91 -4.57
C LEU A 247 12.74 -13.80 -6.07
N LEU A 248 11.71 -13.68 -6.92
CA LEU A 248 11.90 -13.52 -8.36
C LEU A 248 12.51 -12.16 -8.73
N VAL A 249 12.18 -11.09 -8.03
CA VAL A 249 12.80 -9.78 -8.26
C VAL A 249 14.25 -9.80 -7.80
N LEU A 250 14.55 -10.40 -6.64
CA LEU A 250 15.92 -10.58 -6.14
C LEU A 250 16.81 -11.33 -7.15
N SER A 251 16.27 -12.32 -7.86
CA SER A 251 17.05 -13.03 -8.89
C SER A 251 17.30 -12.21 -10.17
N LYS A 252 16.57 -11.10 -10.37
CA LYS A 252 16.65 -10.23 -11.55
C LYS A 252 17.35 -8.89 -11.27
N ARG A 253 17.38 -8.42 -10.02
CA ARG A 253 17.79 -7.06 -9.63
C ARG A 253 18.90 -7.11 -8.59
N LYS A 254 20.11 -6.73 -9.01
CA LYS A 254 21.34 -6.73 -8.19
C LYS A 254 21.39 -5.58 -7.17
N GLU A 255 20.55 -4.58 -7.34
CA GLU A 255 20.45 -3.40 -6.47
C GLU A 255 19.78 -3.74 -5.14
N LEU A 256 19.04 -4.86 -5.09
CA LEU A 256 18.34 -5.32 -3.89
C LEU A 256 19.25 -6.20 -3.02
N LYS A 257 19.13 -6.04 -1.70
CA LYS A 257 19.83 -6.80 -0.67
C LYS A 257 18.86 -7.59 0.20
#